data_AF-A0A2V7W2Y1-F1
#
_entry.id   AF-A0A2V7W2Y1-F1
#
_cell.length_a   1.000
_cell.length_b   1.000
_cell.length_c   1.000
_cell.angle_alpha   90.00
_cell.angle_beta   90.00
_cell.angle_gamma   90.00
#
_symmetry.space_group_name_H-M   'P 1'
#
loop_
_entity.id
_entity.type
_entity.pdbx_description
1 polymer ?
#
loop_
_entity_poly.entity_id
_entity_poly.type
_entity_poly.pdbx_seq_one_letter_code
_entity_poly.pdbx_strand_id
1 'polypeptide(L)'
;MDAGRAFKWIIILALAFAVWKYVIPWVKNEANGIGRSSNMSSASGNSPCVSAADNASSTWGGGIGRYVNPPYDLNAWSGFKSNVDGKISNAESECSCSEDSCRTARSAMSDLRGLVADLDSAIRGGASPGQDIVQRQEAIDNKINDARGLVQSGK
;
A
#
# COMPACT_ATOMS: atom_id res chain seq x y z
N MET A 1 -1.43 -22.26 -36.75
CA MET A 1 -0.53 -21.62 -35.78
C MET A 1 0.85 -22.20 -35.99
N ASP A 2 1.76 -21.42 -36.58
CA ASP A 2 3.10 -21.87 -36.95
C ASP A 2 3.89 -22.27 -35.71
N ALA A 3 4.32 -23.54 -35.64
CA ALA A 3 5.00 -24.13 -34.49
C ALA A 3 6.24 -23.32 -34.03
N GLY A 4 6.89 -22.60 -34.96
CA GLY A 4 8.01 -21.71 -34.65
C GLY A 4 7.64 -20.46 -33.84
N ARG A 5 6.42 -19.93 -33.98
CA ARG A 5 5.96 -18.79 -33.16
C ARG A 5 5.64 -19.22 -31.74
N ALA A 6 5.03 -20.39 -31.56
CA ALA A 6 4.71 -20.94 -30.24
C ALA A 6 5.98 -21.20 -29.41
N PHE A 7 7.03 -21.77 -30.03
CA PHE A 7 8.32 -22.02 -29.37
C PHE A 7 9.00 -20.72 -28.92
N LYS A 8 8.91 -19.66 -29.73
CA LYS A 8 9.49 -18.34 -29.40
C LYS A 8 8.79 -17.69 -28.19
N TRP A 9 7.47 -17.81 -28.11
CA TRP A 9 6.70 -17.33 -26.95
C TRP A 9 7.01 -18.09 -25.66
N ILE A 10 7.23 -19.40 -25.75
CA ILE A 10 7.62 -20.23 -24.59
C ILE A 10 8.98 -19.80 -24.03
N ILE A 11 9.96 -19.53 -24.91
CA ILE A 11 11.29 -19.04 -24.48
C ILE A 11 11.19 -17.65 -23.83
N ILE A 12 10.39 -16.75 -24.40
CA ILE A 12 10.19 -15.40 -23.84
C ILE A 12 9.54 -15.48 -22.46
N LEU A 13 8.51 -16.32 -22.29
CA LEU A 13 7.86 -16.54 -20.99
C LEU A 13 8.81 -17.16 -19.97
N ALA A 14 9.65 -18.11 -20.37
CA ALA A 14 10.65 -18.73 -19.50
C ALA A 14 11.69 -17.72 -19.02
N LEU A 15 12.18 -16.84 -19.91
CA LEU A 15 13.12 -15.78 -19.54
C LEU A 15 12.48 -14.72 -18.64
N ALA A 16 11.24 -14.31 -18.91
CA ALA A 16 10.51 -13.38 -18.05
C ALA A 16 10.31 -13.96 -16.64
N PHE A 17 9.98 -15.24 -16.53
CA PHE A 17 9.82 -15.93 -15.25
C PHE A 17 11.15 -16.07 -14.49
N ALA A 18 12.25 -16.35 -15.20
CA ALA A 18 13.58 -16.40 -14.62
C ALA A 18 14.02 -15.04 -14.07
N VAL A 19 13.83 -13.96 -14.83
CA VAL A 19 14.13 -12.59 -14.36
C VAL A 19 13.30 -12.24 -13.12
N TRP A 20 12.00 -12.55 -13.12
CA TRP A 20 11.13 -12.30 -11.97
C TRP A 20 11.57 -13.07 -10.72
N LYS A 21 11.96 -14.33 -10.86
CA LYS A 21 12.38 -15.17 -9.71
C LYS A 21 13.76 -14.82 -9.17
N TYR A 22 14.69 -14.39 -10.02
CA TYR A 22 16.10 -14.17 -9.62
C TYR A 22 16.44 -12.71 -9.31
N VAL A 23 15.78 -11.71 -9.91
CA VAL A 23 16.07 -10.29 -9.64
C VAL A 23 15.39 -9.78 -8.37
N ILE A 24 14.18 -10.25 -8.06
CA ILE A 24 13.42 -9.84 -6.88
C ILE A 24 14.11 -10.16 -5.53
N PRO A 25 14.75 -11.34 -5.32
CA PRO A 25 15.44 -11.60 -4.06
C PRO A 25 16.75 -10.81 -3.89
N TRP A 26 17.38 -10.31 -4.96
CA TRP A 26 18.63 -9.54 -4.86
C TRP A 26 18.39 -8.10 -4.39
N VAL A 27 17.32 -7.45 -4.88
CA VAL A 27 16.93 -6.08 -4.45
C VAL A 27 16.51 -6.04 -2.97
N LYS A 28 16.01 -7.15 -2.41
CA LYS A 28 15.69 -7.24 -0.98
C LYS A 28 16.94 -7.30 -0.08
N ASN A 29 18.08 -7.74 -0.59
CA ASN A 29 19.31 -7.84 0.20
C ASN A 29 20.12 -6.55 0.22
N GLU A 30 19.97 -5.66 -0.75
CA GLU A 30 20.61 -4.33 -0.73
C GLU A 30 19.92 -3.34 0.22
N ALA A 31 18.64 -3.55 0.55
CA ALA A 31 17.89 -2.69 1.47
C ALA A 31 18.22 -2.90 2.97
N ASN A 32 18.90 -4.01 3.33
CA ASN A 32 19.24 -4.35 4.73
C ASN A 32 20.69 -4.00 5.12
N GLY A 33 21.48 -3.39 4.22
CA GLY A 33 22.87 -2.99 4.47
C GLY A 33 23.06 -1.53 4.95
N ILE A 34 22.02 -0.69 4.92
CA ILE A 34 22.15 0.74 5.29
C ILE A 34 21.78 0.92 6.77
N GLY A 35 22.68 0.46 7.63
CA GLY A 35 22.70 0.85 9.04
C GLY A 35 23.69 1.99 9.28
N ARG A 36 23.17 3.12 9.77
CA ARG A 36 23.86 4.19 10.52
C ARG A 36 24.86 5.09 9.76
N SER A 37 24.44 6.33 9.50
CA SER A 37 24.80 7.50 10.33
C SER A 37 24.74 8.79 9.51
N SER A 38 24.33 9.86 10.19
CA SER A 38 24.58 11.28 9.91
C SER A 38 23.77 11.94 8.80
N ASN A 39 22.90 12.86 9.24
CA ASN A 39 22.51 14.10 8.56
C ASN A 39 22.73 14.11 7.04
N MET A 40 21.69 13.73 6.30
CA MET A 40 21.48 14.24 4.97
C MET A 40 20.02 14.64 4.86
N SER A 41 19.78 15.95 4.90
CA SER A 41 18.64 16.58 4.25
C SER A 41 18.80 16.33 2.75
N SER A 42 18.51 15.10 2.33
CA SER A 42 18.51 14.70 0.93
C SER A 42 17.08 14.83 0.43
N ALA A 43 16.85 15.95 -0.25
CA ALA A 43 15.77 16.11 -1.21
C ALA A 43 15.85 14.96 -2.22
N SER A 44 15.13 13.88 -1.96
CA SER A 44 14.90 12.78 -2.89
C SER A 44 13.44 12.37 -2.80
N GLY A 45 12.54 13.22 -3.32
CA GLY A 45 11.25 12.90 -3.95
C GLY A 45 10.18 12.07 -3.24
N ASN A 46 10.46 11.39 -2.13
CA ASN A 46 9.53 10.53 -1.38
C ASN A 46 9.72 10.82 0.11
N SER A 47 8.85 11.66 0.67
CA SER A 47 8.75 11.85 2.11
C SER A 47 8.44 10.50 2.78
N PRO A 48 9.13 10.11 3.88
CA PRO A 48 8.88 8.86 4.60
C PRO A 48 7.41 8.72 5.03
N CYS A 49 6.74 9.86 5.27
CA CYS A 49 5.30 9.92 5.51
C CYS A 49 4.48 9.43 4.30
N VAL A 50 4.74 9.95 3.10
CA VAL A 50 3.97 9.60 1.89
C VAL A 50 4.22 8.15 1.48
N SER A 51 5.45 7.66 1.60
CA SER A 51 5.77 6.25 1.31
C SER A 51 5.17 5.30 2.34
N ALA A 52 5.12 5.67 3.61
CA ALA A 52 4.42 4.89 4.64
C ALA A 52 2.89 4.89 4.44
N ALA A 53 2.31 6.03 4.06
CA ALA A 53 0.90 6.16 3.73
C ALA A 53 0.51 5.29 2.52
N ASP A 54 1.32 5.31 1.46
CA ASP A 54 1.17 4.45 0.28
C ASP A 54 1.24 2.96 0.63
N ASN A 55 2.16 2.57 1.53
CA ASN A 55 2.27 1.19 2.01
C ASN A 55 1.01 0.73 2.75
N ALA A 56 0.45 1.59 3.61
CA ALA A 56 -0.78 1.31 4.34
C ALA A 56 -1.97 1.13 3.37
N SER A 57 -2.13 2.06 2.42
CA SER A 57 -3.19 2.00 1.42
C SER A 57 -3.07 0.75 0.54
N SER A 58 -1.87 0.46 0.06
CA SER A 58 -1.57 -0.73 -0.76
C SER A 58 -1.85 -2.04 -0.01
N THR A 59 -1.49 -2.10 1.29
CA THR A 59 -1.75 -3.27 2.14
C THR A 59 -3.26 -3.50 2.28
N TRP A 60 -4.02 -2.43 2.47
CA TRP A 60 -5.47 -2.49 2.53
C TRP A 60 -6.08 -2.89 1.18
N GLY A 61 -5.83 -2.12 0.11
CA GLY A 61 -6.41 -2.33 -1.21
C GLY A 61 -6.08 -3.69 -1.83
N GLY A 62 -4.85 -4.19 -1.63
CA GLY A 62 -4.46 -5.53 -2.10
C GLY A 62 -5.05 -6.67 -1.28
N GLY A 63 -5.48 -6.41 -0.04
CA GLY A 63 -6.01 -7.42 0.88
C GLY A 63 -7.53 -7.46 0.98
N ILE A 64 -8.20 -6.33 0.74
CA ILE A 64 -9.60 -6.14 1.10
C ILE A 64 -10.57 -7.02 0.32
N GLY A 65 -10.26 -7.32 -0.95
CA GLY A 65 -11.12 -8.10 -1.85
C GLY A 65 -11.45 -9.51 -1.35
N ARG A 66 -10.70 -10.06 -0.39
CA ARG A 66 -11.01 -11.37 0.21
C ARG A 66 -12.06 -11.31 1.33
N TYR A 67 -12.44 -10.12 1.77
CA TYR A 67 -13.40 -9.89 2.86
C TYR A 67 -14.65 -9.15 2.39
N VAL A 68 -14.85 -8.99 1.07
CA VAL A 68 -16.04 -8.31 0.54
C VAL A 68 -17.26 -9.21 0.40
N ASN A 69 -17.09 -10.53 0.39
CA ASN A 69 -18.17 -11.48 0.22
C ASN A 69 -18.20 -12.52 1.37
N PRO A 70 -19.34 -12.78 2.01
CA PRO A 70 -19.45 -13.82 3.04
C PRO A 70 -19.33 -15.23 2.45
N PRO A 71 -19.00 -16.25 3.26
CA PRO A 71 -18.77 -16.21 4.71
C PRO A 71 -17.42 -15.59 5.11
N TYR A 72 -17.40 -14.81 6.20
CA TYR A 72 -16.19 -14.14 6.68
C TYR A 72 -15.39 -15.02 7.65
N ASP A 73 -14.10 -15.16 7.39
CA ASP A 73 -13.15 -15.67 8.39
C ASP A 73 -12.76 -14.53 9.34
N LEU A 74 -13.41 -14.48 10.51
CA LEU A 74 -13.19 -13.44 11.53
C LEU A 74 -11.76 -13.46 12.10
N ASN A 75 -11.10 -14.62 12.13
CA ASN A 75 -9.73 -14.72 12.61
C ASN A 75 -8.76 -14.14 11.58
N ALA A 76 -8.92 -14.51 10.32
CA ALA A 76 -8.14 -13.93 9.23
C ALA A 76 -8.40 -12.42 9.08
N TRP A 77 -9.65 -11.98 9.26
CA TRP A 77 -10.02 -10.57 9.26
C TRP A 77 -9.32 -9.81 10.40
N SER A 78 -9.37 -10.32 11.63
CA SER A 78 -8.71 -9.67 12.77
C SER A 78 -7.20 -9.51 12.56
N GLY A 79 -6.54 -10.54 12.02
CA GLY A 79 -5.11 -10.45 11.69
C GLY A 79 -4.81 -9.43 10.60
N PHE A 80 -5.63 -9.40 9.54
CA PHE A 80 -5.50 -8.42 8.47
C PHE A 80 -5.73 -6.98 8.97
N LYS A 81 -6.83 -6.74 9.69
CA LYS A 81 -7.14 -5.45 10.30
C LYS A 81 -6.00 -4.98 11.19
N SER A 82 -5.50 -5.84 12.08
CA SER A 82 -4.38 -5.49 12.96
C SER A 82 -3.11 -5.11 12.19
N ASN A 83 -2.83 -5.78 11.07
CA ASN A 83 -1.70 -5.43 10.21
C ASN A 83 -1.91 -4.06 9.57
N VAL A 84 -3.10 -3.80 9.00
CA VAL A 84 -3.44 -2.50 8.39
C VAL A 84 -3.40 -1.37 9.43
N ASP A 85 -3.99 -1.56 10.61
CA ASP A 85 -3.94 -0.58 11.71
C ASP A 85 -2.50 -0.29 12.15
N GLY A 86 -1.63 -1.31 12.16
CA GLY A 86 -0.20 -1.14 12.42
C GLY A 86 0.48 -0.28 11.34
N LYS A 87 0.16 -0.49 10.07
CA LYS A 87 0.68 0.32 8.96
C LYS A 87 0.19 1.77 9.00
N ILE A 88 -1.10 1.98 9.30
CA ILE A 88 -1.68 3.32 9.48
C ILE A 88 -0.97 4.04 10.63
N SER A 89 -0.82 3.39 11.77
CA SER A 89 -0.17 3.99 12.95
C SER A 89 1.29 4.35 12.68
N ASN A 90 2.01 3.48 11.95
CA ASN A 90 3.36 3.77 11.49
C ASN A 90 3.39 4.98 10.55
N ALA A 91 2.49 5.04 9.56
CA ALA A 91 2.41 6.16 8.64
C ALA A 91 2.09 7.48 9.36
N GLU A 92 1.16 7.48 10.30
CA GLU A 92 0.85 8.67 11.11
C GLU A 92 2.03 9.16 11.96
N SER A 93 2.86 8.24 12.46
CA SER A 93 4.08 8.57 13.20
C SER A 93 5.13 9.22 12.29
N GLU A 94 5.31 8.69 11.08
CA GLU A 94 6.20 9.26 10.06
C GLU A 94 5.67 10.62 9.53
N CYS A 95 4.35 10.81 9.55
CA CYS A 95 3.67 12.06 9.17
C CYS A 95 3.60 13.10 10.30
N SER A 96 4.67 13.24 11.09
CA SER A 96 4.79 14.24 12.15
C SER A 96 5.21 15.64 11.66
N CYS A 97 5.45 15.81 10.36
CA CYS A 97 5.91 17.07 9.80
C CYS A 97 4.78 18.09 9.57
N SER A 98 5.12 19.38 9.58
CA SER A 98 4.15 20.49 9.45
C SER A 98 3.83 20.88 8.00
N GLU A 99 4.50 20.27 7.03
CA GLU A 99 4.30 20.51 5.60
C GLU A 99 2.91 20.06 5.13
N ASP A 100 2.42 20.66 4.06
CA ASP A 100 1.07 20.37 3.57
C ASP A 100 0.98 18.95 2.99
N SER A 101 2.09 18.43 2.46
CA SER A 101 2.24 17.02 2.07
C SER A 101 2.02 16.06 3.25
N CYS A 102 2.62 16.30 4.42
CA CYS A 102 2.39 15.48 5.62
C CYS A 102 0.95 15.56 6.13
N ARG A 103 0.37 16.77 6.14
CA ARG A 103 -1.03 16.96 6.56
C ARG A 103 -2.00 16.20 5.65
N THR A 104 -1.76 16.27 4.34
CA THR A 104 -2.59 15.59 3.34
C THR A 104 -2.48 14.08 3.46
N ALA A 105 -1.26 13.54 3.59
CA ALA A 105 -1.04 12.11 3.80
C ALA A 105 -1.64 11.62 5.13
N ARG A 106 -1.51 12.40 6.21
CA ARG A 106 -2.12 12.07 7.51
C ARG A 106 -3.65 12.10 7.45
N SER A 107 -4.23 13.06 6.70
CA SER A 107 -5.67 13.08 6.44
C SER A 107 -6.12 11.81 5.72
N ALA A 108 -5.38 11.35 4.71
CA ALA A 108 -5.65 10.08 4.03
C ALA A 108 -5.59 8.87 4.98
N MET A 109 -4.64 8.85 5.92
CA MET A 109 -4.54 7.79 6.94
C MET A 109 -5.72 7.78 7.91
N SER A 110 -6.23 8.96 8.29
CA SER A 110 -7.44 9.07 9.10
C SER A 110 -8.66 8.51 8.38
N ASP A 111 -8.82 8.81 7.09
CA ASP A 111 -9.91 8.28 6.27
C ASP A 111 -9.81 6.77 6.09
N LEU A 112 -8.59 6.25 5.87
CA LEU A 112 -8.34 4.82 5.79
C LEU A 112 -8.70 4.10 7.09
N ARG A 113 -8.35 4.68 8.25
CA ARG A 113 -8.75 4.11 9.55
C ARG A 113 -10.27 4.09 9.73
N GLY A 114 -10.95 5.16 9.29
CA GLY A 114 -12.42 5.19 9.26
C GLY A 114 -13.00 4.07 8.39
N LEU A 115 -12.47 3.90 7.19
CA LEU A 115 -12.89 2.85 6.25
C LEU A 115 -12.70 1.43 6.85
N VAL A 116 -11.57 1.19 7.50
CA VAL A 116 -11.28 -0.08 8.20
C VAL A 116 -12.29 -0.34 9.32
N ALA A 117 -12.62 0.69 10.12
CA ALA A 117 -13.56 0.57 11.23
C ALA A 117 -15.00 0.32 10.76
N ASP A 118 -15.43 1.00 9.69
CA ASP A 118 -16.75 0.79 9.09
C ASP A 118 -16.88 -0.64 8.58
N LEU A 119 -15.84 -1.17 7.93
CA LEU A 119 -15.86 -2.54 7.45
C LEU A 119 -15.80 -3.58 8.59
N ASP A 120 -15.02 -3.34 9.64
CA ASP A 120 -15.01 -4.21 10.82
C ASP A 120 -16.41 -4.33 11.41
N SER A 121 -17.13 -3.21 11.49
CA SER A 121 -18.50 -3.16 11.97
C SER A 121 -19.45 -3.94 11.06
N ALA A 122 -19.33 -3.79 9.73
CA ALA A 122 -20.15 -4.53 8.77
C ALA A 122 -19.89 -6.05 8.82
N ILE A 123 -18.61 -6.45 8.80
CA ILE A 123 -18.20 -7.87 8.86
C ILE A 123 -18.69 -8.54 10.15
N ARG A 124 -18.52 -7.88 11.30
CA ARG A 124 -19.00 -8.38 12.60
C ARG A 124 -20.52 -8.41 12.71
N GLY A 125 -21.20 -7.46 12.05
CA GLY A 125 -22.66 -7.44 11.94
C GLY A 125 -23.23 -8.43 10.92
N GLY A 126 -22.38 -9.13 10.14
CA GLY A 126 -22.81 -10.00 9.05
C GLY A 126 -23.43 -9.25 7.87
N ALA A 127 -23.24 -7.93 7.80
CA ALA A 127 -23.69 -7.09 6.71
C ALA A 127 -22.65 -7.08 5.59
N SER A 128 -23.11 -6.98 4.34
CA SER A 128 -22.20 -6.75 3.24
C SER A 128 -21.53 -5.38 3.40
N PRO A 129 -20.22 -5.28 3.11
CA PRO A 129 -19.57 -4.00 2.89
C PRO A 129 -20.40 -3.09 1.97
N GLY A 130 -20.44 -1.79 2.29
CA GLY A 130 -21.09 -0.79 1.43
C GLY A 130 -20.46 -0.75 0.03
N GLN A 131 -21.25 -0.39 -0.99
CA GLN A 131 -20.77 -0.25 -2.37
C GLN A 131 -19.78 0.91 -2.54
N ASP A 132 -19.65 1.76 -1.53
CA ASP A 132 -18.79 2.94 -1.47
C ASP A 132 -17.32 2.65 -1.12
N ILE A 133 -16.96 1.42 -0.74
CA ILE A 133 -15.57 1.09 -0.33
C ILE A 133 -14.56 1.40 -1.42
N VAL A 134 -14.89 1.08 -2.67
CA VAL A 134 -14.02 1.38 -3.81
C VAL A 134 -13.86 2.88 -3.99
N GLN A 135 -14.95 3.65 -3.91
CA GLN A 135 -14.93 5.11 -4.05
C GLN A 135 -14.11 5.76 -2.93
N ARG A 136 -14.24 5.27 -1.70
CA ARG A 136 -13.47 5.74 -0.55
C ARG A 136 -12.00 5.38 -0.68
N GLN A 137 -11.69 4.19 -1.18
CA GLN A 137 -10.33 3.77 -1.47
C GLN A 137 -9.69 4.68 -2.52
N GLU A 138 -10.38 4.95 -3.62
CA GLU A 138 -9.92 5.88 -4.66
C GLU A 138 -9.69 7.29 -4.10
N ALA A 139 -10.57 7.78 -3.23
CA ALA A 139 -10.39 9.07 -2.57
C ALA A 139 -9.12 9.11 -1.69
N ILE A 140 -8.83 8.03 -0.96
CA ILE A 140 -7.61 7.88 -0.16
C ILE A 140 -6.37 7.86 -1.07
N ASP A 141 -6.40 7.08 -2.15
CA ASP A 141 -5.29 6.96 -3.09
C ASP A 141 -5.02 8.29 -3.82
N ASN A 142 -6.07 9.04 -4.17
CA ASN A 142 -5.94 10.38 -4.73
C ASN A 142 -5.27 11.34 -3.75
N LYS A 143 -5.64 11.33 -2.46
CA LYS A 143 -4.98 12.18 -1.44
C LYS A 143 -3.50 11.81 -1.26
N ILE A 144 -3.15 10.53 -1.33
CA ILE A 144 -1.75 10.09 -1.26
C ILE A 144 -0.96 10.56 -2.49
N ASN A 145 -1.57 10.50 -3.68
CA ASN A 145 -0.97 11.03 -4.90
C ASN A 145 -0.82 12.57 -4.85
N ASP A 146 -1.79 13.29 -4.30
CA ASP A 146 -1.70 14.73 -4.09
C ASP A 146 -0.56 15.07 -3.12
N ALA A 147 -0.46 14.34 -2.00
CA ALA A 147 0.64 14.49 -1.05
C ALA A 147 2.01 14.24 -1.72
N ARG A 148 2.11 13.26 -2.61
CA ARG A 148 3.32 13.01 -3.42
C ARG A 148 3.64 14.17 -4.35
N GLY A 149 2.62 14.75 -5.00
CA GLY A 149 2.79 15.94 -5.84
C GLY A 149 3.27 17.16 -5.06
N LEU A 150 2.80 17.32 -3.82
CA LEU A 150 3.25 18.37 -2.89
C LEU A 150 4.72 18.19 -2.50
N VAL A 151 5.14 16.96 -2.14
CA VAL A 151 6.55 16.65 -1.85
C VAL A 151 7.45 16.98 -3.03
N GLN A 152 7.05 16.62 -4.25
CA GLN A 152 7.81 16.90 -5.47
C GLN A 152 7.89 18.40 -5.78
N SER A 153 6.88 19.16 -5.35
CA SER A 153 6.83 20.63 -5.46
C SER A 153 7.55 21.36 -4.32
N GLY A 154 8.08 20.64 -3.32
CA GLY A 154 8.71 21.20 -2.12
C GLY A 154 7.73 21.90 -1.18
N LYS A 155 6.51 21.37 -1.04
CA LYS A 155 5.40 21.94 -0.24
C LYS A 155 4.87 20.98 0.83
#